data_AF-A0A971YUR1-F1
#
_entry.id   AF-A0A971YUR1-F1
#
_cell.length_a   1.000
_cell.length_b   1.000
_cell.length_c   1.000
_cell.angle_alpha   90.00
_cell.angle_beta   90.00
_cell.angle_gamma   90.00
#
_symmetry.space_group_name_H-M   'P 1'
#
loop_
_entity.id
_entity.type
_entity.pdbx_description
1 polymer ?
#
loop_
_entity_poly.entity_id
_entity_poly.type
_entity_poly.pdbx_seq_one_letter_code
_entity_poly.pdbx_strand_id
1 'polypeptide(L)'
;METVAVKEAIDRFAAKLLTPKRSQKLIKEAAQRALARLDEMKPHRIAGPIEFEITTKLTSMAHMCTLFPTVERRGPKVVAVRSDCYLEAYRQLLGCLIISGATARGWL
;
A
#
# COMPACT_ATOMS: atom_id res chain seq x y z
N MET A 1 4.21 -11.38 -13.65
CA MET A 1 3.01 -11.38 -12.79
C MET A 1 1.82 -11.73 -13.67
N GLU A 2 1.03 -12.72 -13.28
CA GLU A 2 -0.23 -13.08 -13.95
C GLU A 2 -1.38 -12.31 -13.27
N THR A 3 -2.31 -11.76 -14.06
CA THR A 3 -3.43 -10.97 -13.54
C THR A 3 -4.71 -11.28 -14.27
N VAL A 4 -5.85 -11.14 -13.60
CA VAL A 4 -7.17 -11.26 -14.22
C VAL A 4 -8.13 -10.19 -13.70
N ALA A 5 -8.72 -9.44 -14.62
CA ALA A 5 -9.70 -8.41 -14.28
C ALA A 5 -11.08 -9.03 -14.10
N VAL A 6 -11.60 -9.03 -12.87
CA VAL A 6 -12.96 -9.53 -12.54
C VAL A 6 -14.01 -8.42 -12.42
N LYS A 7 -13.55 -7.17 -12.49
CA LYS A 7 -14.38 -5.96 -12.51
C LYS A 7 -13.67 -4.87 -13.31
N GLU A 8 -14.47 -3.97 -13.86
CA GLU A 8 -13.99 -2.76 -14.53
C GLU A 8 -14.48 -1.56 -13.73
N ALA A 9 -13.56 -0.71 -13.28
CA ALA A 9 -13.90 0.48 -12.50
C ALA A 9 -14.56 1.52 -13.39
N ILE A 10 -15.66 2.13 -12.94
CA ILE A 10 -16.36 3.22 -13.63
C ILE A 10 -16.13 4.53 -12.88
N ASP A 11 -16.29 4.52 -11.56
CA ASP A 11 -16.03 5.65 -10.67
C ASP A 11 -15.62 5.13 -9.27
N ARG A 12 -15.28 6.02 -8.33
CA ARG A 12 -14.87 5.70 -6.96
C ARG A 12 -15.81 4.72 -6.26
N PHE A 13 -17.11 4.81 -6.53
CA PHE A 13 -18.14 3.98 -5.91
C PHE A 13 -18.92 3.11 -6.92
N ALA A 14 -18.47 3.02 -8.18
CA ALA A 14 -19.16 2.29 -9.23
C ALA A 14 -18.21 1.42 -10.05
N ALA A 15 -18.63 0.20 -10.37
CA ALA A 15 -17.88 -0.72 -11.20
C ALA A 15 -18.81 -1.66 -11.97
N LYS A 16 -18.39 -2.06 -13.17
CA LYS A 16 -19.02 -3.14 -13.92
C LYS A 16 -18.46 -4.47 -13.41
N LEU A 17 -19.32 -5.28 -12.83
CA LEU A 17 -18.94 -6.54 -12.17
C LEU A 17 -19.25 -7.74 -13.06
N LEU A 18 -18.38 -8.74 -13.04
CA LEU A 18 -18.72 -10.08 -13.52
C LEU A 18 -19.56 -10.82 -12.47
N THR A 19 -20.34 -11.81 -12.91
CA THR A 19 -21.06 -12.69 -11.98
C THR A 19 -20.07 -13.50 -11.14
N PRO A 20 -20.39 -13.84 -9.86
CA PRO A 20 -19.46 -14.56 -8.99
C PRO A 20 -18.89 -15.84 -9.60
N LYS A 21 -19.75 -16.64 -10.28
CA LYS A 21 -19.33 -17.88 -10.96
C LYS A 21 -18.27 -17.62 -12.04
N ARG A 22 -18.43 -16.55 -12.82
CA ARG A 22 -17.48 -16.19 -13.88
C ARG A 22 -16.17 -15.68 -13.29
N SER A 23 -16.21 -14.84 -12.26
CA SER A 23 -15.03 -14.35 -11.56
C SER A 23 -14.21 -15.49 -10.96
N GLN A 24 -14.86 -16.44 -10.29
CA GLN A 24 -14.21 -17.61 -9.70
C GLN A 24 -13.52 -18.48 -10.76
N LYS A 25 -14.19 -18.74 -11.89
CA LYS A 25 -13.62 -19.49 -13.01
C LYS A 25 -12.33 -18.81 -13.52
N LEU A 26 -12.41 -17.51 -13.77
CA LEU A 26 -11.28 -16.71 -14.27
C LEU A 26 -10.10 -16.67 -13.29
N ILE A 27 -10.37 -16.52 -11.99
CA ILE A 27 -9.34 -16.56 -10.94
C ILE A 27 -8.66 -17.93 -10.90
N LYS A 28 -9.44 -19.02 -10.98
CA LYS A 28 -8.89 -20.39 -10.96
C LYS A 28 -7.99 -20.65 -12.18
N GLU A 29 -8.43 -20.24 -13.36
CA GLU A 29 -7.64 -20.38 -14.60
C GLU A 29 -6.37 -19.52 -14.56
N ALA A 30 -6.45 -18.28 -14.05
CA ALA A 30 -5.28 -17.43 -13.87
C ALA A 30 -4.29 -18.01 -12.86
N ALA A 31 -4.77 -18.54 -11.74
CA ALA A 31 -3.92 -19.22 -10.77
C ALA A 31 -3.19 -20.43 -11.39
N GLN A 32 -3.89 -21.23 -12.20
CA GLN A 32 -3.26 -22.35 -12.93
C GLN A 32 -2.16 -21.86 -13.88
N ARG A 33 -2.42 -20.82 -14.68
CA ARG A 33 -1.41 -20.23 -15.58
C ARG A 33 -0.22 -19.64 -14.81
N ALA A 34 -0.48 -19.01 -13.67
CA ALA A 34 0.57 -18.44 -12.83
C ALA A 34 1.51 -19.53 -12.30
N LEU A 35 0.96 -20.63 -11.78
CA LEU A 35 1.74 -21.76 -11.27
C LEU A 35 2.50 -22.50 -12.37
N ALA A 36 1.91 -22.64 -13.56
CA ALA A 36 2.59 -23.26 -14.70
C ALA A 36 3.83 -22.48 -15.17
N ARG A 37 3.94 -21.20 -14.82
CA ARG A 37 5.04 -20.29 -15.19
C ARG A 37 5.83 -19.82 -13.98
N LEU A 38 5.80 -20.58 -12.88
CA LEU A 38 6.43 -20.18 -11.61
C LEU A 38 7.92 -19.84 -11.79
N ASP A 39 8.63 -20.62 -12.60
CA ASP A 39 10.07 -20.44 -12.87
C ASP A 39 10.39 -19.15 -13.62
N GLU A 40 9.41 -18.58 -14.33
CA GLU A 40 9.55 -17.28 -15.00
C GLU A 40 9.35 -16.10 -14.02
N MET A 41 8.75 -16.34 -12.84
CA MET A 41 8.38 -15.29 -11.90
C MET A 41 9.50 -15.03 -10.88
N LYS A 42 10.20 -13.90 -11.05
CA LYS A 42 11.23 -13.46 -10.11
C LYS A 42 10.63 -12.69 -8.93
N PRO A 43 11.02 -13.00 -7.68
CA PRO A 43 10.62 -12.21 -6.52
C PRO A 43 11.07 -10.75 -6.66
N HIS A 44 10.19 -9.81 -6.35
CA HIS A 44 10.54 -8.40 -6.28
C HIS A 44 11.40 -8.16 -5.03
N ARG A 45 12.65 -7.73 -5.23
CA ARG A 45 13.58 -7.38 -4.14
C ARG A 45 13.85 -5.89 -4.17
N ILE A 46 13.75 -5.25 -3.01
CA ILE A 46 14.09 -3.84 -2.83
C ILE A 46 15.44 -3.79 -2.13
N ALA A 47 16.43 -3.17 -2.77
CA ALA A 47 17.74 -2.94 -2.19
C ALA A 47 17.69 -1.74 -1.22
N GLY A 48 18.42 -1.83 -0.11
CA GLY A 48 18.48 -0.77 0.91
C GLY A 48 19.46 0.36 0.54
N PRO A 49 19.40 1.50 1.26
CA PRO A 49 18.41 1.87 2.28
C PRO A 49 17.04 2.21 1.69
N ILE A 50 15.98 1.93 2.44
CA ILE A 50 14.59 2.03 1.98
C ILE A 50 13.96 3.25 2.60
N GLU A 51 13.30 4.03 1.75
CA GLU A 51 12.61 5.26 2.14
C GLU A 51 11.16 5.20 1.70
N PHE A 52 10.25 5.40 2.65
CA PHE A 52 8.84 5.62 2.39
C PHE A 52 8.53 7.10 2.56
N GLU A 53 8.16 7.77 1.47
CA GLU A 53 7.60 9.11 1.51
C GLU A 53 6.07 9.04 1.54
N ILE A 54 5.47 9.76 2.48
CA ILE A 54 4.04 9.73 2.75
C ILE A 54 3.51 11.15 2.60
N THR A 55 2.62 11.35 1.64
CA THR A 55 1.82 12.58 1.55
C THR A 55 0.47 12.36 2.23
N THR A 56 0.24 13.07 3.34
CA THR A 56 -1.00 13.00 4.10
C THR A 56 -2.05 13.96 3.55
N LYS A 57 -3.33 13.71 3.86
CA LYS A 57 -4.43 14.59 3.46
C LYS A 57 -4.39 15.94 4.18
N LEU A 58 -4.13 15.91 5.49
CA LEU A 58 -4.10 17.08 6.37
C LEU A 58 -2.70 17.31 6.95
N THR A 59 -2.39 18.56 7.25
CA THR A 59 -1.11 18.94 7.88
C THR A 59 -0.99 18.40 9.31
N SER A 60 -2.10 18.29 10.03
CA SER A 60 -2.16 17.68 11.37
C SER A 60 -1.75 16.21 11.36
N MET A 61 -2.14 15.44 10.33
CA MET A 61 -1.74 14.04 10.19
C MET A 61 -0.21 13.90 10.04
N ALA A 62 0.40 14.74 9.18
CA ALA A 62 1.85 14.77 9.02
C ALA A 62 2.56 15.20 10.31
N HIS A 63 2.01 16.18 11.03
CA HIS A 63 2.53 16.60 12.32
C HIS A 63 2.48 15.47 13.36
N MET A 64 1.38 14.74 13.43
CA MET A 64 1.24 13.63 14.38
C MET A 64 2.21 12.48 14.08
N CYS A 65 2.54 12.24 12.82
CA CYS A 65 3.59 11.29 12.47
C CYS A 65 4.98 11.66 13.01
N THR A 66 5.27 12.94 13.30
CA THR A 66 6.57 13.34 13.87
C THR A 66 6.70 13.02 15.35
N LEU A 67 5.68 12.42 15.98
CA LEU A 67 5.84 11.85 17.32
C LEU A 67 6.79 10.64 17.33
N PHE A 68 6.94 9.98 16.19
CA PHE A 68 7.95 8.95 16.02
C PHE A 68 9.31 9.63 15.76
N PRO A 69 10.34 9.39 16.59
CA PRO A 69 11.63 10.08 16.46
C PRO A 69 12.35 9.82 15.13
N THR A 70 12.05 8.71 14.46
CA THR A 70 12.66 8.27 13.20
C THR A 70 11.99 8.87 11.96
N VAL A 71 10.91 9.66 12.13
CA VAL A 71 10.14 10.24 11.03
C VAL A 71 10.60 11.67 10.75
N GLU A 72 11.02 11.92 9.52
CA GLU A 72 11.43 13.23 9.05
C GLU A 72 10.23 13.96 8.42
N ARG A 73 9.97 15.22 8.80
CA ARG A 73 8.94 16.04 8.14
C ARG A 73 9.56 16.88 7.04
N ARG A 74 9.25 16.55 5.79
CA ARG A 74 9.79 17.22 4.58
C ARG A 74 8.88 18.31 4.01
N GLY A 75 7.68 18.45 4.55
CA GLY A 75 6.77 19.53 4.16
C GLY A 75 5.53 19.61 5.03
N PRO A 76 4.58 20.51 4.71
CA PRO A 76 3.38 20.69 5.51
C PRO A 76 2.56 19.41 5.68
N LYS A 77 2.52 18.57 4.62
CA LYS A 77 1.78 17.31 4.54
C LYS A 77 2.65 16.11 4.15
N VAL A 78 3.98 16.27 4.16
CA VAL A 78 4.91 15.24 3.66
C VAL A 78 5.82 14.82 4.79
N VAL A 79 5.87 13.52 5.06
CA VAL A 79 6.81 12.89 5.99
C VAL A 79 7.54 11.75 5.31
N ALA A 80 8.76 11.48 5.74
CA ALA A 80 9.58 10.39 5.23
C ALA A 80 10.02 9.47 6.38
N VAL A 81 10.07 8.19 6.07
CA VAL A 81 10.55 7.12 6.95
C VAL A 81 11.68 6.41 6.25
N ARG A 82 12.85 6.32 6.90
CA ARG A 82 14.04 5.67 6.32
C ARG A 82 14.58 4.60 7.26
N SER A 83 14.91 3.43 6.73
CA SER A 83 15.67 2.38 7.42
C SER A 83 16.43 1.51 6.42
N ASP A 84 17.52 0.91 6.86
CA ASP A 84 18.29 -0.08 6.11
C ASP A 84 17.52 -1.42 5.97
N CYS A 85 16.55 -1.67 6.84
CA CYS A 85 15.71 -2.86 6.85
C CYS A 85 14.29 -2.53 6.36
N TYR A 86 13.84 -3.21 5.29
CA TYR A 86 12.48 -3.05 4.76
C TYR A 86 11.40 -3.25 5.83
N LEU A 87 11.57 -4.27 6.66
CA LEU A 87 10.57 -4.62 7.67
C LEU A 87 10.43 -3.52 8.73
N GLU A 88 11.53 -2.89 9.11
CA GLU A 88 11.53 -1.76 10.05
C GLU A 88 10.89 -0.52 9.43
N ALA A 89 11.31 -0.15 8.21
CA ALA A 89 10.71 0.96 7.46
C ALA A 89 9.19 0.73 7.29
N TYR A 90 8.76 -0.49 6.99
CA TYR A 90 7.35 -0.84 6.79
C TYR A 90 6.55 -0.80 8.08
N ARG A 91 7.09 -1.29 9.20
CA ARG A 91 6.45 -1.17 10.53
C ARG A 91 6.27 0.30 10.93
N GLN A 92 7.28 1.12 10.68
CA GLN A 92 7.24 2.54 10.98
C GLN A 92 6.23 3.27 10.07
N LEU A 93 6.16 2.92 8.78
CA LEU A 93 5.10 3.36 7.86
C LEU A 93 3.71 3.00 8.40
N LEU A 94 3.49 1.77 8.87
CA LEU A 94 2.20 1.37 9.46
C LEU A 94 1.86 2.21 10.70
N GLY A 95 2.84 2.50 11.57
CA GLY A 95 2.67 3.41 12.70
C GLY A 95 2.19 4.81 12.26
N CYS A 96 2.84 5.36 11.23
CA CYS A 96 2.44 6.64 10.63
C CYS A 96 1.01 6.61 10.07
N LEU A 97 0.61 5.51 9.41
CA LEU A 97 -0.76 5.35 8.88
C LEU A 97 -1.81 5.25 9.99
N ILE A 98 -1.52 4.50 11.06
CA ILE A 98 -2.44 4.34 12.20
C ILE A 98 -2.65 5.68 12.90
N ILE A 99 -1.57 6.40 13.23
CA ILE A 99 -1.69 7.68 13.92
C ILE A 99 -2.35 8.73 13.04
N SER A 100 -2.02 8.77 11.75
CA SER A 100 -2.69 9.61 10.76
C SER A 100 -4.19 9.34 10.70
N GLY A 101 -4.60 8.07 10.73
CA GLY A 101 -6.00 7.67 10.75
C GLY A 101 -6.72 8.08 12.04
N ALA A 102 -6.03 8.05 13.18
CA ALA A 102 -6.56 8.57 14.45
C ALA A 102 -6.75 10.09 14.41
N THR A 103 -5.76 10.84 13.92
CA THR A 103 -5.83 12.29 13.75
C THR A 103 -6.95 12.70 12.80
N ALA A 104 -7.18 11.93 11.73
CA ALA A 104 -8.25 12.21 10.77
C ALA A 104 -9.65 12.15 11.39
N ARG A 105 -9.83 11.47 12.53
CA ARG A 105 -11.10 11.38 13.27
C ARG A 105 -11.28 12.50 14.31
N GLY A 106 -10.35 13.45 14.42
CA GLY A 106 -10.45 14.58 15.34
C GLY A 106 -10.18 14.23 16.80
N TRP A 107 -9.40 13.16 17.06
CA TRP A 107 -8.98 12.80 18.42
C TRP A 107 -7.91 13.74 19.01
N LEU A 108 -7.43 14.70 18.23
CA LEU A 108 -6.54 15.82 18.59
C LEU A 108 -6.81 17.01 17.67
#